data_AF-A0A1H9EK98-F1
#
_entry.id   AF-A0A1H9EK98-F1
#
_cell.length_a   1.000
_cell.length_b   1.000
_cell.length_c   1.000
_cell.angle_alpha   90.00
_cell.angle_beta   90.00
_cell.angle_gamma   90.00
#
_symmetry.space_group_name_H-M   'P 1'
#
loop_
_entity.id
_entity.type
_entity.pdbx_description
1 polymer ?
#
loop_
_entity_poly.entity_id
_entity_poly.type
_entity_poly.pdbx_seq_one_letter_code
_entity_poly.pdbx_strand_id
1 'polypeptide(L)'
;MSSKAAVKAAQAAEHELTLDQLLVFEEHKDDEEALATLTEVAKTYPRTLANKSSELRQKRRDAALLTAQQGKLAKSGTPIVTDEELAGDNLSAELTQLRPSPGHESGTPLTAAAHKNCPGNAVRIEFVGHGTDRKAVQVPLCRDFRTFGHAQLDAPKGVAAAKPAGKMTPEELAERRLTIKFNEQWPLSVEARRAFMLETFSGNTYPKGFRIHRRIAQLHIAAGYEFKRADERGHQLLRQCLASKAETGNGTQRQADHASLQKIIDGASEDRAAMITLGFWAFAVEENHSRHKNAWKARSAELVLLMTVLKELGKELTEVENYILGLDEQGNPLDGPAYPAATSKQVDSADSTGSAELAAA
;
A
#
# COMPACT_ATOMS: atom_id res chain seq x y z
N MET A 1 20.66 18.95 23.67
CA MET A 1 21.07 17.92 24.64
C MET A 1 20.73 16.57 24.04
N SER A 2 21.71 15.69 23.81
CA SER A 2 21.45 14.35 23.26
C SER A 2 20.88 13.46 24.37
N SER A 3 19.79 12.75 24.10
CA SER A 3 19.12 11.92 25.11
C SER A 3 19.89 10.64 25.40
N LYS A 4 19.56 9.97 26.51
CA LYS A 4 20.17 8.68 26.90
C LYS A 4 19.98 7.60 25.84
N ALA A 5 18.83 7.59 25.15
CA ALA A 5 18.54 6.65 24.06
C ALA A 5 19.43 6.90 22.84
N ALA A 6 19.52 8.16 22.38
CA ALA A 6 20.37 8.54 21.27
C ALA A 6 21.87 8.24 21.53
N VAL A 7 22.36 8.55 22.74
CA VAL A 7 23.76 8.27 23.13
C VAL A 7 24.05 6.76 23.12
N LYS A 8 23.14 5.93 23.64
CA LYS A 8 23.31 4.47 23.66
C LYS A 8 23.30 3.88 22.25
N ALA A 9 22.45 4.40 21.36
CA ALA A 9 22.38 3.98 19.97
C ALA A 9 23.68 4.31 19.21
N ALA A 10 24.20 5.53 19.34
CA ALA A 10 25.47 5.93 18.74
C ALA A 10 26.64 5.02 19.18
N GLN A 11 26.69 4.68 20.47
CA GLN A 11 27.71 3.77 20.99
C GLN A 11 27.58 2.33 20.47
N ALA A 12 26.36 1.88 20.20
CA ALA A 12 26.07 0.51 19.76
C ALA A 12 26.18 0.31 18.25
N ALA A 13 26.04 1.37 17.45
CA ALA A 13 25.92 1.25 15.99
C ALA A 13 27.26 1.02 15.26
N GLU A 14 28.43 1.13 15.92
CA GLU A 14 29.79 1.10 15.33
C GLU A 14 30.03 2.09 14.16
N HIS A 15 29.00 2.86 13.79
CA HIS A 15 28.95 3.85 12.73
C HIS A 15 28.67 5.24 13.32
N GLU A 16 29.20 6.28 12.66
CA GLU A 16 28.83 7.66 12.98
C GLU A 16 27.39 7.93 12.49
N LEU A 17 26.43 7.84 13.41
CA LEU A 17 25.04 8.20 13.13
C LEU A 17 24.91 9.72 12.97
N THR A 18 24.15 10.15 11.96
CA THR A 18 23.81 11.57 11.78
C THR A 18 22.85 12.05 12.86
N LEU A 19 22.73 13.37 13.01
CA LEU A 19 21.78 13.96 13.97
C LEU A 19 20.33 13.51 13.71
N ASP A 20 19.94 13.43 12.43
CA ASP A 20 18.60 12.96 12.03
C ASP A 20 18.37 11.49 12.38
N GLN A 21 19.40 10.65 12.21
CA GLN A 21 19.34 9.25 12.64
C GLN A 21 19.25 9.11 14.15
N LEU A 22 19.87 10.01 14.93
CA LEU A 22 19.75 10.01 16.39
C LEU A 22 18.38 10.49 16.88
N LEU A 23 17.75 11.43 16.17
CA LEU A 23 16.39 11.89 16.48
C LEU A 23 15.36 10.77 16.34
N VAL A 24 15.58 9.80 15.43
CA VAL A 24 14.75 8.59 15.33
C VAL A 24 14.71 7.82 16.65
N PHE A 25 15.84 7.67 17.35
CA PHE A 25 15.85 6.96 18.64
C PHE A 25 15.14 7.73 19.74
N GLU A 26 15.21 9.06 19.72
CA GLU A 26 14.50 9.89 20.71
C GLU A 26 12.98 9.78 20.57
N GLU A 27 12.47 9.65 19.35
CA GLU A 27 11.05 9.47 19.08
C GLU A 27 10.47 8.21 19.75
N HIS A 28 11.28 7.16 19.87
CA HIS A 28 10.89 5.85 20.42
C HIS A 28 11.49 5.60 21.81
N LYS A 29 11.94 6.63 22.54
CA LYS A 29 12.63 6.48 23.83
C LYS A 29 11.84 5.73 24.91
N ASP A 30 10.52 5.73 24.80
CA ASP A 30 9.59 5.10 25.75
C ASP A 30 9.15 3.69 25.31
N ASP A 31 9.74 3.14 24.24
CA ASP A 31 9.44 1.82 23.68
C ASP A 31 10.75 1.02 23.51
N GLU A 32 11.07 0.18 24.51
CA GLU A 32 12.33 -0.57 24.54
C GLU A 32 12.46 -1.58 23.38
N GLU A 33 11.35 -2.16 22.92
CA GLU A 33 11.33 -3.11 21.81
C GLU A 33 11.59 -2.39 20.48
N ALA A 34 10.98 -1.23 20.28
CA ALA A 34 11.27 -0.36 19.15
C ALA A 34 12.74 0.09 19.15
N LEU A 35 13.29 0.48 20.31
CA LEU A 35 14.71 0.86 20.43
C LEU A 35 15.66 -0.30 20.11
N ALA A 36 15.34 -1.52 20.55
CA ALA A 36 16.13 -2.70 20.21
C ALA A 36 16.12 -2.95 18.69
N THR A 37 14.94 -2.89 18.07
CA THR A 37 14.78 -3.04 16.61
C THR A 37 15.56 -1.98 15.84
N LEU A 38 15.46 -0.70 16.24
CA LEU A 38 16.19 0.40 15.61
C LEU A 38 17.70 0.28 15.82
N THR A 39 18.15 -0.22 16.97
CA THR A 39 19.58 -0.43 17.25
C THR A 39 20.17 -1.46 16.30
N GLU A 40 19.47 -2.58 16.07
CA GLU A 40 19.92 -3.58 15.10
C GLU A 40 19.93 -3.01 13.67
N VAL A 41 18.89 -2.26 13.28
CA VAL A 41 18.89 -1.58 11.98
C VAL A 41 20.04 -0.59 11.84
N ALA A 42 20.39 0.15 12.90
CA ALA A 42 21.51 1.08 12.88
C ALA A 42 22.87 0.38 12.69
N LYS A 43 23.04 -0.83 13.22
CA LYS A 43 24.26 -1.63 13.03
C LYS A 43 24.36 -2.21 11.63
N THR A 44 23.27 -2.77 11.11
CA THR A 44 23.33 -3.52 9.85
C THR A 44 23.09 -2.63 8.64
N TYR A 45 22.12 -1.70 8.72
CA TYR A 45 21.65 -0.88 7.59
C TYR A 45 21.20 0.53 8.03
N PRO A 46 22.11 1.39 8.53
CA PRO A 46 21.74 2.69 9.13
C PRO A 46 20.96 3.62 8.20
N ARG A 47 21.07 3.46 6.88
CA ARG A 47 20.32 4.25 5.90
C ARG A 47 18.81 3.98 5.93
N THR A 48 18.37 2.80 6.38
CA THR A 48 16.94 2.43 6.40
C THR A 48 16.24 2.78 7.73
N LEU A 49 16.94 3.41 8.68
CA LEU A 49 16.40 3.79 9.98
C LEU A 49 15.10 4.61 9.89
N ALA A 50 15.03 5.58 8.98
CA ALA A 50 13.84 6.41 8.81
C ALA A 50 12.62 5.60 8.33
N ASN A 51 12.83 4.61 7.45
CA ASN A 51 11.78 3.70 7.01
C ASN A 51 11.30 2.84 8.19
N LYS A 52 12.23 2.28 8.97
CA LYS A 52 11.88 1.45 10.13
C LYS A 52 11.15 2.25 11.21
N SER A 53 11.57 3.48 11.50
CA SER A 53 10.85 4.37 12.43
C SER A 53 9.41 4.62 11.99
N SER A 54 9.21 4.88 10.70
CA SER A 54 7.88 5.10 10.13
C SER A 54 7.01 3.85 10.20
N GLU A 55 7.57 2.67 9.92
CA GLU A 55 6.89 1.39 10.12
C GLU A 55 6.46 1.19 11.58
N LEU A 56 7.35 1.45 12.54
CA LEU A 56 7.07 1.30 13.98
C LEU A 56 5.97 2.27 14.45
N ARG A 57 6.00 3.53 14.01
CA ARG A 57 4.91 4.49 14.26
C ARG A 57 3.56 3.93 13.83
N GLN A 58 3.52 3.35 12.64
CA GLN A 58 2.29 2.92 12.03
C GLN A 58 1.80 1.59 12.61
N LYS A 59 2.71 0.65 12.95
CA LYS A 59 2.39 -0.55 13.73
C LYS A 59 1.79 -0.22 15.08
N ARG A 60 2.31 0.79 15.78
CA ARG A 60 1.73 1.27 17.04
C ARG A 60 0.32 1.84 16.86
N ARG A 61 0.07 2.58 15.78
CA ARG A 61 -1.30 3.03 15.44
C ARG A 61 -2.23 1.86 15.13
N ASP A 62 -1.75 0.88 14.39
CA ASP A 62 -2.52 -0.32 14.03
C ASP A 62 -2.84 -1.17 15.26
N ALA A 63 -1.90 -1.32 16.18
CA ALA A 63 -2.13 -1.98 17.46
C ALA A 63 -3.22 -1.26 18.26
N ALA A 64 -3.19 0.08 18.35
CA ALA A 64 -4.23 0.84 19.03
C ALA A 64 -5.61 0.67 18.38
N LEU A 65 -5.67 0.69 17.04
CA LEU A 65 -6.91 0.43 16.28
C LEU A 65 -7.42 -1.00 16.49
N LEU A 66 -6.51 -1.99 16.52
CA LEU A 66 -6.83 -3.39 16.76
C LEU A 66 -7.39 -3.60 18.17
N THR A 67 -6.73 -3.05 19.20
CA THR A 67 -7.21 -3.10 20.59
C THR A 67 -8.61 -2.48 20.71
N ALA A 68 -8.86 -1.36 20.03
CA ALA A 68 -10.19 -0.75 20.00
C ALA A 68 -11.25 -1.66 19.34
N GLN A 69 -10.90 -2.40 18.29
CA GLN A 69 -11.82 -3.37 17.67
C GLN A 69 -12.02 -4.62 18.51
N GLN A 70 -10.96 -5.15 19.13
CA GLN A 70 -11.02 -6.28 20.05
C GLN A 70 -11.96 -5.97 21.23
N GLY A 71 -11.88 -4.77 21.80
CA GLY A 71 -12.80 -4.33 22.86
C GLY A 71 -14.27 -4.28 22.43
N LYS A 72 -14.57 -4.03 21.14
CA LYS A 72 -15.93 -4.09 20.59
C LYS A 72 -16.40 -5.54 20.42
N LEU A 73 -15.54 -6.41 19.91
CA LEU A 73 -15.85 -7.82 19.62
C LEU A 73 -15.93 -8.70 20.88
N ALA A 74 -15.18 -8.36 21.93
CA ALA A 74 -15.27 -9.04 23.22
C ALA A 74 -16.71 -9.01 23.78
N LYS A 75 -17.48 -7.96 23.50
CA LYS A 75 -18.89 -7.84 23.91
C LYS A 75 -19.84 -8.75 23.14
N SER A 76 -19.51 -9.11 21.89
CA SER A 76 -20.32 -9.99 21.05
C SER A 76 -19.90 -11.47 21.14
N GLY A 77 -18.78 -11.77 21.79
CA GLY A 77 -18.23 -13.12 21.90
C GLY A 77 -17.75 -13.71 20.56
N THR A 78 -17.57 -12.87 19.54
CA THR A 78 -17.19 -13.32 18.19
C THR A 78 -15.69 -13.58 18.12
N PRO A 79 -15.24 -14.80 17.75
CA PRO A 79 -13.82 -15.11 17.60
C PRO A 79 -13.13 -14.22 16.56
N ILE A 80 -11.91 -13.79 16.87
CA ILE A 80 -11.03 -13.08 15.93
C ILE A 80 -10.02 -14.08 15.38
N VAL A 81 -9.81 -14.07 14.08
CA VAL A 81 -8.76 -14.85 13.40
C VAL A 81 -7.78 -13.94 12.68
N THR A 82 -6.52 -14.37 12.61
CA THR A 82 -5.40 -13.67 11.98
C THR A 82 -5.18 -14.14 10.54
N ASP A 83 -4.45 -13.34 9.76
CA ASP A 83 -4.05 -13.74 8.40
C ASP A 83 -3.09 -14.95 8.42
N GLU A 84 -2.23 -15.05 9.44
CA GLU A 84 -1.34 -16.19 9.67
C GLU A 84 -2.11 -17.49 9.91
N GLU A 85 -3.16 -17.47 10.74
CA GLU A 85 -4.03 -18.63 10.96
C GLU A 85 -4.73 -19.06 9.67
N LEU A 86 -5.03 -18.12 8.77
CA LEU A 86 -5.68 -18.36 7.50
C LEU A 86 -4.71 -18.66 6.35
N ALA A 87 -3.39 -18.59 6.56
CA ALA A 87 -2.39 -18.64 5.49
C ALA A 87 -2.39 -19.96 4.69
N GLY A 88 -2.80 -21.08 5.32
CA GLY A 88 -2.97 -22.38 4.68
C GLY A 88 -4.41 -22.90 4.72
N ASP A 89 -5.36 -22.06 5.13
CA ASP A 89 -6.76 -22.44 5.32
C ASP A 89 -7.54 -22.28 4.00
N ASN A 90 -8.05 -23.39 3.47
CA ASN A 90 -8.90 -23.44 2.28
C ASN A 90 -10.37 -23.81 2.63
N LEU A 91 -10.70 -23.80 3.92
CA LEU A 91 -12.00 -24.12 4.48
C LEU A 91 -12.71 -22.86 4.98
N SER A 92 -11.97 -21.79 5.28
CA SER A 92 -12.54 -20.48 5.62
C SER A 92 -12.77 -19.59 4.40
N ALA A 93 -13.84 -18.80 4.43
CA ALA A 93 -14.12 -17.79 3.40
C ALA A 93 -14.90 -16.60 3.98
N GLU A 94 -14.65 -15.41 3.42
CA GLU A 94 -15.40 -14.19 3.75
C GLU A 94 -16.88 -14.35 3.38
N LEU A 95 -17.78 -13.75 4.16
CA LEU A 95 -19.22 -13.86 3.88
C LEU A 95 -19.62 -13.30 2.51
N THR A 96 -18.89 -12.29 2.04
CA THR A 96 -19.04 -11.70 0.69
C THR A 96 -18.77 -12.69 -0.44
N GLN A 97 -18.06 -13.79 -0.15
CA GLN A 97 -17.73 -14.86 -1.09
C GLN A 97 -18.58 -16.11 -0.87
N LEU A 98 -19.59 -16.03 0.00
CA LEU A 98 -20.43 -17.15 0.38
C LEU A 98 -21.89 -16.90 0.05
N ARG A 99 -22.61 -18.01 -0.17
CA ARG A 99 -24.05 -18.09 -0.25
C ARG A 99 -24.60 -19.01 0.84
N PRO A 100 -25.88 -18.86 1.25
CA PRO A 100 -26.43 -19.59 2.38
C PRO A 100 -26.33 -21.11 2.28
N SER A 101 -26.53 -21.68 1.09
CA SER A 101 -26.33 -23.12 0.86
C SER A 101 -26.11 -23.44 -0.62
N PRO A 102 -25.63 -24.66 -0.97
CA PRO A 102 -25.52 -25.10 -2.37
C PRO A 102 -26.84 -25.07 -3.14
N GLY A 103 -27.98 -25.17 -2.45
CA GLY A 103 -29.31 -25.16 -3.07
C GLY A 103 -29.77 -23.77 -3.53
N HIS A 104 -29.16 -22.69 -3.01
CA HIS A 104 -29.46 -21.32 -3.43
C HIS A 104 -28.85 -21.03 -4.80
N GLU A 105 -29.44 -20.08 -5.53
CA GLU A 105 -28.90 -19.64 -6.81
C GLU A 105 -27.50 -19.06 -6.65
N SER A 106 -26.65 -19.27 -7.66
CA SER A 106 -25.33 -18.63 -7.71
C SER A 106 -25.49 -17.11 -7.67
N GLY A 107 -24.63 -16.43 -6.92
CA GLY A 107 -24.75 -14.99 -6.66
C GLY A 107 -25.66 -14.59 -5.50
N THR A 108 -26.37 -15.52 -4.85
CA THR A 108 -27.19 -15.18 -3.66
C THR A 108 -26.30 -14.93 -2.44
N PRO A 109 -26.13 -13.69 -1.94
CA PRO A 109 -25.14 -13.40 -0.91
C PRO A 109 -25.58 -13.91 0.47
N LEU A 110 -24.65 -14.47 1.22
CA LEU A 110 -24.82 -14.76 2.65
C LEU A 110 -24.67 -13.47 3.47
N THR A 111 -25.72 -13.09 4.20
CA THR A 111 -25.69 -11.88 5.03
C THR A 111 -25.14 -12.17 6.43
N ALA A 112 -24.50 -11.16 7.04
CA ALA A 112 -23.99 -11.27 8.41
C ALA A 112 -25.11 -11.61 9.43
N ALA A 113 -26.33 -11.11 9.22
CA ALA A 113 -27.48 -11.42 10.06
C ALA A 113 -27.87 -12.90 9.98
N ALA A 114 -27.91 -13.47 8.77
CA ALA A 114 -28.20 -14.89 8.57
C ALA A 114 -27.08 -15.81 9.10
N HIS A 115 -25.83 -15.31 9.12
CA HIS A 115 -24.67 -16.08 9.57
C HIS A 115 -24.40 -16.02 11.09
N LYS A 116 -25.04 -15.10 11.82
CA LYS A 116 -24.68 -14.77 13.21
C LYS A 116 -24.58 -15.99 14.16
N ASN A 117 -25.42 -16.99 13.95
CA ASN A 117 -25.49 -18.20 14.80
C ASN A 117 -24.73 -19.41 14.23
N CYS A 118 -24.05 -19.25 13.10
CA CYS A 118 -23.21 -20.30 12.53
C CYS A 118 -22.03 -20.58 13.47
N PRO A 119 -21.71 -21.84 13.83
CA PRO A 119 -20.54 -22.14 14.64
C PRO A 119 -19.21 -21.74 13.99
N GLY A 120 -19.18 -21.59 12.65
CA GLY A 120 -18.06 -21.06 11.90
C GLY A 120 -17.92 -19.54 11.94
N ASN A 121 -18.83 -18.81 12.60
CA ASN A 121 -18.79 -17.35 12.67
C ASN A 121 -17.53 -16.82 13.34
N ALA A 122 -16.71 -16.10 12.56
CA ALA A 122 -15.53 -15.42 13.03
C ALA A 122 -15.34 -14.09 12.27
N VAL A 123 -14.43 -13.27 12.77
CA VAL A 123 -14.06 -11.99 12.16
C VAL A 123 -12.56 -11.94 11.98
N ARG A 124 -12.13 -11.52 10.79
CA ARG A 124 -10.76 -11.04 10.58
C ARG A 124 -10.75 -9.52 10.69
N ILE A 125 -9.72 -8.94 11.29
CA ILE A 125 -9.52 -7.49 11.27
C ILE A 125 -8.59 -7.15 10.10
N GLU A 126 -9.07 -6.31 9.21
CA GLU A 126 -8.27 -5.77 8.11
C GLU A 126 -8.01 -4.28 8.33
N PHE A 127 -6.82 -3.81 7.96
CA PHE A 127 -6.50 -2.39 7.92
C PHE A 127 -6.70 -1.86 6.50
N VAL A 128 -7.56 -0.85 6.37
CA VAL A 128 -7.81 -0.14 5.11
C VAL A 128 -7.32 1.29 5.21
N GLY A 129 -6.91 1.85 4.07
CA GLY A 129 -6.30 3.18 4.00
C GLY A 129 -4.88 3.23 4.58
N HIS A 130 -4.33 4.44 4.61
CA HIS A 130 -2.96 4.73 5.04
C HIS A 130 -2.92 6.08 5.76
N GLY A 131 -1.85 6.34 6.51
CA GLY A 131 -1.70 7.60 7.25
C GLY A 131 -2.85 7.84 8.23
N THR A 132 -3.41 9.04 8.20
CA THR A 132 -4.52 9.48 9.07
C THR A 132 -5.87 8.85 8.74
N ASP A 133 -6.06 8.39 7.50
CA ASP A 133 -7.31 7.76 7.06
C ASP A 133 -7.35 6.24 7.36
N ARG A 134 -6.27 5.72 7.95
CA ARG A 134 -6.10 4.30 8.25
C ARG A 134 -7.11 3.84 9.30
N LYS A 135 -7.82 2.74 9.02
CA LYS A 135 -8.90 2.20 9.85
C LYS A 135 -8.81 0.69 9.96
N ALA A 136 -9.09 0.16 11.15
CA ALA A 136 -9.35 -1.26 11.36
C ALA A 136 -10.83 -1.55 11.08
N VAL A 137 -11.09 -2.38 10.07
CA VAL A 137 -12.42 -2.85 9.66
C VAL A 137 -12.57 -4.33 9.95
N GLN A 138 -13.79 -4.71 10.34
CA GLN A 138 -14.15 -6.10 10.58
C GLN A 138 -14.55 -6.73 9.26
N VAL A 139 -13.95 -7.87 8.93
CA VAL A 139 -14.28 -8.70 7.77
C VAL A 139 -14.90 -10.00 8.30
N PRO A 140 -16.24 -10.12 8.27
CA PRO A 140 -16.93 -11.31 8.71
C PRO A 140 -16.61 -12.49 7.78
N LEU A 141 -16.40 -13.67 8.37
CA LEU A 141 -16.13 -14.89 7.64
C LEU A 141 -16.78 -16.11 8.30
N CYS A 142 -16.92 -17.17 7.50
CA CYS A 142 -17.23 -18.49 8.00
C CYS A 142 -15.96 -19.35 7.96
N ARG A 143 -15.57 -19.86 9.12
CA ARG A 143 -14.61 -20.96 9.23
C ARG A 143 -15.29 -22.25 8.80
N ASP A 144 -14.62 -23.07 8.02
CA ASP A 144 -15.15 -24.35 7.53
C ASP A 144 -16.57 -24.27 6.94
N PHE A 145 -16.74 -23.37 5.97
CA PHE A 145 -18.05 -23.04 5.41
C PHE A 145 -18.78 -24.24 4.82
N ARG A 146 -18.04 -25.25 4.32
CA ARG A 146 -18.61 -26.48 3.75
C ARG A 146 -19.27 -27.32 4.83
N THR A 147 -18.60 -27.51 5.97
CA THR A 147 -19.13 -28.27 7.11
C THR A 147 -20.39 -27.62 7.68
N PHE A 148 -20.46 -26.28 7.67
CA PHE A 148 -21.64 -25.55 8.14
C PHE A 148 -22.72 -25.32 7.05
N GLY A 149 -22.60 -25.99 5.90
CA GLY A 149 -23.65 -26.03 4.89
C GLY A 149 -23.71 -24.83 3.95
N HIS A 150 -22.72 -23.93 3.99
CA HIS A 150 -22.58 -22.83 3.05
C HIS A 150 -21.88 -23.27 1.76
N ALA A 151 -21.95 -22.40 0.76
CA ALA A 151 -21.29 -22.61 -0.52
C ALA A 151 -20.60 -21.33 -1.00
N GLN A 152 -19.62 -21.44 -1.89
CA GLN A 152 -19.05 -20.29 -2.58
C GLN A 152 -20.12 -19.58 -3.40
N LEU A 153 -20.04 -18.25 -3.43
CA LEU A 153 -21.02 -17.38 -4.06
C LEU A 153 -21.17 -17.70 -5.55
N ASP A 154 -20.05 -17.97 -6.23
CA ASP A 154 -19.96 -18.22 -7.67
C ASP A 154 -20.06 -19.71 -8.05
N ALA A 155 -20.13 -20.62 -7.07
CA ALA A 155 -20.21 -22.04 -7.36
C ALA A 155 -21.52 -22.41 -8.10
N PRO A 156 -21.47 -23.37 -9.05
CA PRO A 156 -22.67 -23.90 -9.70
C PRO A 156 -23.72 -24.36 -8.68
N LYS A 157 -25.01 -24.26 -9.02
CA LYS A 157 -26.09 -24.72 -8.14
C LYS A 157 -25.92 -26.21 -7.82
N GLY A 158 -26.12 -26.58 -6.56
CA GLY A 158 -25.89 -27.93 -6.04
C GLY A 158 -24.43 -28.22 -5.64
N VAL A 159 -23.50 -27.29 -5.88
CA VAL A 159 -22.08 -27.44 -5.57
C VAL A 159 -21.66 -26.48 -4.46
N ALA A 160 -20.93 -26.98 -3.45
CA ALA A 160 -20.47 -26.16 -2.34
C ALA A 160 -19.26 -25.28 -2.70
N ALA A 161 -18.38 -25.72 -3.60
CA ALA A 161 -17.22 -24.95 -4.04
C ALA A 161 -16.83 -25.34 -5.46
N ALA A 162 -16.41 -24.38 -6.28
CA ALA A 162 -15.99 -24.62 -7.67
C ALA A 162 -14.71 -25.48 -7.77
N LYS A 163 -13.87 -25.47 -6.73
CA LYS A 163 -12.67 -26.29 -6.63
C LYS A 163 -12.68 -27.16 -5.36
N PRO A 164 -12.19 -28.41 -5.42
CA PRO A 164 -11.93 -29.21 -4.23
C PRO A 164 -10.92 -28.50 -3.32
N ALA A 165 -11.07 -28.65 -2.00
CA ALA A 165 -10.03 -28.27 -1.05
C ALA A 165 -8.82 -29.20 -1.22
N GLY A 166 -7.77 -28.73 -1.89
CA GLY A 166 -6.45 -29.37 -1.91
C GLY A 166 -5.52 -28.72 -0.89
N LYS A 167 -4.65 -29.51 -0.25
CA LYS A 167 -3.54 -28.95 0.55
C LYS A 167 -2.67 -28.12 -0.38
N MET A 168 -2.39 -26.87 0.00
CA MET A 168 -1.45 -26.02 -0.76
C MET A 168 -0.10 -26.72 -0.86
N THR A 169 0.55 -26.64 -2.02
CA THR A 169 1.93 -27.08 -2.16
C THR A 169 2.87 -26.19 -1.33
N PRO A 170 4.11 -26.62 -1.03
CA PRO A 170 5.09 -25.77 -0.35
C PRO A 170 5.33 -24.44 -1.08
N GLU A 171 5.30 -24.44 -2.41
CA GLU A 171 5.46 -23.25 -3.25
C GLU A 171 4.26 -22.31 -3.14
N GLU A 172 3.03 -22.84 -3.20
CA GLU A 172 1.81 -22.06 -3.02
C GLU A 172 1.74 -21.44 -1.62
N LEU A 173 2.16 -22.18 -0.58
CA LEU A 173 2.23 -21.69 0.78
C LEU A 173 3.29 -20.58 0.92
N ALA A 174 4.44 -20.73 0.26
CA ALA A 174 5.47 -19.70 0.24
C ALA A 174 4.99 -18.42 -0.47
N GLU A 175 4.34 -18.53 -1.63
CA GLU A 175 3.74 -17.39 -2.33
C GLU A 175 2.66 -16.71 -1.46
N ARG A 176 1.86 -17.50 -0.76
CA ARG A 176 0.82 -16.99 0.14
C ARG A 176 1.41 -16.23 1.32
N ARG A 177 2.45 -16.76 1.95
CA ARG A 177 3.20 -16.08 3.03
C ARG A 177 3.83 -14.78 2.55
N LEU A 178 4.46 -14.79 1.37
CA LEU A 178 5.00 -13.59 0.74
C LEU A 178 3.90 -12.54 0.49
N THR A 179 2.74 -13.00 0.00
CA THR A 179 1.58 -12.14 -0.24
C THR A 179 1.06 -11.50 1.05
N ILE A 180 0.98 -12.26 2.14
CA ILE A 180 0.57 -11.74 3.46
C ILE A 180 1.59 -10.69 3.91
N LYS A 181 2.88 -11.03 3.92
CA LYS A 181 3.98 -10.14 4.31
C LYS A 181 3.94 -8.81 3.54
N PHE A 182 3.86 -8.85 2.21
CA PHE A 182 3.90 -7.63 1.40
C PHE A 182 2.58 -6.87 1.36
N ASN A 183 1.44 -7.52 1.57
CA ASN A 183 0.18 -6.82 1.79
C ASN A 183 0.15 -6.09 3.15
N GLU A 184 0.90 -6.57 4.14
CA GLU A 184 1.11 -5.84 5.40
C GLU A 184 2.08 -4.67 5.18
N GLN A 185 3.23 -4.91 4.55
CA GLN A 185 4.26 -3.89 4.32
C GLN A 185 3.84 -2.78 3.34
N TRP A 186 3.07 -3.09 2.29
CA TRP A 186 2.77 -2.14 1.22
C TRP A 186 2.04 -0.88 1.71
N PRO A 187 0.91 -0.97 2.45
CA PRO A 187 0.28 0.20 3.04
C PRO A 187 1.20 0.98 3.98
N LEU A 188 2.14 0.29 4.64
CA LEU A 188 3.09 0.94 5.54
C LEU A 188 4.14 1.76 4.78
N SER A 189 4.57 1.27 3.62
CA SER A 189 5.51 1.96 2.74
C SER A 189 4.95 3.27 2.17
N VAL A 190 3.63 3.36 1.97
CA VAL A 190 2.96 4.52 1.34
C VAL A 190 3.24 5.81 2.10
N GLU A 191 3.17 5.80 3.43
CA GLU A 191 3.35 7.02 4.24
C GLU A 191 4.78 7.54 4.15
N ALA A 192 5.77 6.66 4.33
CA ALA A 192 7.19 7.01 4.19
C ALA A 192 7.52 7.47 2.75
N ARG A 193 6.97 6.78 1.74
CA ARG A 193 7.17 7.14 0.34
C ARG A 193 6.57 8.50 0.01
N ARG A 194 5.34 8.77 0.45
CA ARG A 194 4.69 10.08 0.24
C ARG A 194 5.40 11.19 0.98
N ALA A 195 5.84 10.97 2.22
CA ALA A 195 6.62 11.96 2.96
C ALA A 195 7.89 12.35 2.21
N PHE A 196 8.65 11.36 1.73
CA PHE A 196 9.82 11.57 0.88
C PHE A 196 9.46 12.36 -0.38
N MET A 197 8.41 11.95 -1.11
CA MET A 197 7.97 12.65 -2.32
C MET A 197 7.60 14.11 -2.04
N LEU A 198 6.86 14.38 -0.95
CA LEU A 198 6.48 15.74 -0.58
C LEU A 198 7.72 16.61 -0.31
N GLU A 199 8.70 16.08 0.41
CA GLU A 199 9.95 16.79 0.68
C GLU A 199 10.74 17.04 -0.61
N THR A 200 11.03 15.99 -1.38
CA THR A 200 11.84 16.08 -2.60
C THR A 200 11.20 16.98 -3.66
N PHE A 201 9.91 16.81 -3.94
CA PHE A 201 9.20 17.58 -4.96
C PHE A 201 8.75 18.96 -4.48
N SER A 202 8.97 19.33 -3.21
CA SER A 202 8.87 20.73 -2.76
C SER A 202 10.15 21.52 -3.02
N GLY A 203 11.29 20.85 -3.22
CA GLY A 203 12.60 21.47 -3.43
C GLY A 203 12.81 22.09 -4.82
N ASN A 204 13.89 22.87 -4.93
CA ASN A 204 14.23 23.63 -6.14
C ASN A 204 15.33 22.99 -7.01
N THR A 205 15.84 21.82 -6.63
CA THR A 205 17.03 21.25 -7.29
C THR A 205 16.96 19.72 -7.24
N TYR A 206 17.33 19.07 -8.34
CA TYR A 206 17.47 17.62 -8.42
C TYR A 206 18.96 17.20 -8.33
N PRO A 207 19.27 15.95 -7.93
CA PRO A 207 20.65 15.48 -7.82
C PRO A 207 21.42 15.58 -9.14
N LYS A 208 22.71 15.92 -9.07
CA LYS A 208 23.56 16.02 -10.26
C LYS A 208 23.62 14.67 -10.99
N GLY A 209 23.41 14.67 -12.30
CA GLY A 209 23.38 13.45 -13.12
C GLY A 209 22.04 12.70 -13.11
N PHE A 210 21.04 13.19 -12.37
CA PHE A 210 19.67 12.67 -12.45
C PHE A 210 19.11 12.87 -13.87
N ARG A 211 18.53 11.81 -14.43
CA ARG A 211 18.10 11.76 -15.83
C ARG A 211 16.66 12.26 -15.99
N ILE A 212 16.36 13.46 -15.50
CA ILE A 212 14.99 13.97 -15.35
C ILE A 212 14.15 13.87 -16.62
N HIS A 213 14.66 14.37 -17.76
CA HIS A 213 13.92 14.34 -19.04
C HIS A 213 13.67 12.91 -19.54
N ARG A 214 14.62 11.99 -19.33
CA ARG A 214 14.43 10.57 -19.66
C ARG A 214 13.32 9.97 -18.80
N ARG A 215 13.29 10.29 -17.50
CA ARG A 215 12.28 9.76 -16.57
C ARG A 215 10.88 10.32 -16.85
N ILE A 216 10.78 11.62 -17.17
CA ILE A 216 9.53 12.22 -17.63
C ILE A 216 9.02 11.51 -18.89
N ALA A 217 9.87 11.34 -19.91
CA ALA A 217 9.47 10.67 -21.15
C ALA A 217 9.02 9.21 -20.94
N GLN A 218 9.72 8.47 -20.08
CA GLN A 218 9.35 7.09 -19.75
C GLN A 218 8.03 6.99 -18.99
N LEU A 219 7.82 7.86 -18.00
CA LEU A 219 6.56 7.92 -17.27
C LEU A 219 5.41 8.39 -18.17
N HIS A 220 5.66 9.31 -19.10
CA HIS A 220 4.65 9.72 -20.08
C HIS A 220 4.11 8.54 -20.90
N ILE A 221 5.00 7.65 -21.34
CA ILE A 221 4.64 6.46 -22.12
C ILE A 221 3.93 5.42 -21.24
N ALA A 222 4.45 5.18 -20.03
CA ALA A 222 3.96 4.09 -19.18
C ALA A 222 2.71 4.45 -18.36
N ALA A 223 2.56 5.72 -17.97
CA ALA A 223 1.58 6.17 -16.97
C ALA A 223 0.49 7.08 -17.54
N GLY A 224 0.20 6.99 -18.85
CA GLY A 224 -0.78 7.85 -19.51
C GLY A 224 -2.18 7.74 -18.91
N TYR A 225 -2.58 6.55 -18.48
CA TYR A 225 -3.87 6.31 -17.85
C TYR A 225 -3.96 6.92 -16.45
N GLU A 226 -2.92 6.75 -15.65
CA GLU A 226 -2.77 7.29 -14.30
C GLU A 226 -2.80 8.82 -14.35
N PHE A 227 -2.07 9.40 -15.30
CA PHE A 227 -2.05 10.84 -15.52
C PHE A 227 -3.45 11.37 -15.85
N LYS A 228 -4.14 10.75 -16.81
CA LYS A 228 -5.52 11.13 -17.16
C LYS A 228 -6.44 11.11 -15.94
N ARG A 229 -6.39 10.03 -15.14
CA ARG A 229 -7.19 9.93 -13.90
C ARG A 229 -6.81 10.98 -12.86
N ALA A 230 -5.53 11.30 -12.74
CA ALA A 230 -5.07 12.33 -11.82
C ALA A 230 -5.54 13.72 -12.29
N ASP A 231 -5.49 14.00 -13.58
CA ASP A 231 -5.97 15.25 -14.19
C ASP A 231 -7.48 15.44 -13.99
N GLU A 232 -8.29 14.39 -14.20
CA GLU A 232 -9.74 14.38 -13.91
C GLU A 232 -10.04 14.68 -12.42
N ARG A 233 -9.12 14.35 -11.52
CA ARG A 233 -9.20 14.64 -10.08
C ARG A 233 -8.48 15.92 -9.69
N GLY A 234 -7.89 16.62 -10.66
CA GLY A 234 -7.12 17.84 -10.49
C GLY A 234 -5.85 17.65 -9.69
N HIS A 235 -5.08 16.57 -9.89
CA HIS A 235 -3.76 16.29 -9.29
C HIS A 235 -3.66 16.55 -7.78
N GLN A 236 -4.52 15.89 -7.00
CA GLN A 236 -4.67 16.16 -5.56
C GLN A 236 -3.36 16.04 -4.77
N LEU A 237 -2.61 14.96 -4.96
CA LEU A 237 -1.35 14.76 -4.22
C LEU A 237 -0.27 15.79 -4.59
N LEU A 238 -0.13 16.14 -5.86
CA LEU A 238 0.81 17.19 -6.27
C LEU A 238 0.40 18.54 -5.69
N ARG A 239 -0.89 18.87 -5.68
CA ARG A 239 -1.39 20.13 -5.10
C ARG A 239 -1.20 20.20 -3.59
N GLN A 240 -1.26 19.07 -2.89
CA GLN A 240 -0.88 18.98 -1.48
C GLN A 240 0.62 19.23 -1.32
N CYS A 241 1.46 18.64 -2.18
CA CYS A 241 2.91 18.86 -2.19
C CYS A 241 3.29 20.34 -2.40
N LEU A 242 2.59 21.02 -3.30
CA LEU A 242 2.90 22.38 -3.72
C LEU A 242 2.18 23.44 -2.89
N ALA A 243 1.26 23.06 -2.00
CA ALA A 243 0.64 24.00 -1.08
C ALA A 243 1.70 24.60 -0.15
N SER A 244 1.71 25.92 -0.02
CA SER A 244 2.62 26.64 0.88
C SER A 244 2.54 26.09 2.31
N LYS A 245 3.69 25.97 3.00
CA LYS A 245 3.85 25.55 4.42
C LYS A 245 3.17 26.48 5.45
N ALA A 246 2.05 27.12 5.15
CA ALA A 246 1.32 27.94 6.11
C ALA A 246 0.59 27.02 7.12
N GLU A 247 0.80 27.27 8.40
CA GLU A 247 0.27 26.50 9.54
C GLU A 247 -1.24 26.23 9.42
N THR A 248 -1.63 24.96 9.57
CA THR A 248 -3.02 24.52 9.62
C THR A 248 -3.65 24.86 10.96
N GLY A 249 -4.48 25.91 11.01
CA GLY A 249 -5.33 26.17 12.17
C GLY A 249 -6.55 25.23 12.28
N ASN A 250 -7.01 24.61 11.19
CA ASN A 250 -8.35 23.98 11.13
C ASN A 250 -8.41 22.57 10.51
N GLY A 251 -7.34 21.76 10.59
CA GLY A 251 -7.42 20.31 10.33
C GLY A 251 -7.71 19.86 8.88
N THR A 252 -7.91 20.76 7.91
CA THR A 252 -7.98 20.44 6.49
C THR A 252 -6.63 20.70 5.82
N GLN A 253 -6.04 19.68 5.19
CA GLN A 253 -4.82 19.85 4.39
C GLN A 253 -5.11 20.82 3.23
N ARG A 254 -4.37 21.93 3.17
CA ARG A 254 -4.51 22.91 2.08
C ARG A 254 -4.03 22.26 0.77
N GLN A 255 -4.85 22.35 -0.27
CA GLN A 255 -4.44 22.06 -1.65
C GLN A 255 -4.27 23.39 -2.38
N ALA A 256 -3.18 23.57 -3.12
CA ALA A 256 -3.03 24.75 -4.00
C ALA A 256 -4.20 24.78 -4.99
N ASP A 257 -4.96 25.86 -5.17
CA ASP A 257 -5.96 25.92 -6.25
C ASP A 257 -5.31 26.04 -7.64
N HIS A 258 -6.11 25.95 -8.71
CA HIS A 258 -5.57 26.05 -10.08
C HIS A 258 -4.79 27.35 -10.32
N ALA A 259 -5.29 28.48 -9.82
CA ALA A 259 -4.62 29.77 -9.95
C ALA A 259 -3.29 29.81 -9.18
N SER A 260 -3.25 29.25 -7.98
CA SER A 260 -2.03 29.13 -7.18
C SER A 260 -1.01 28.20 -7.84
N LEU A 261 -1.47 27.08 -8.40
CA LEU A 261 -0.60 26.16 -9.12
C LEU A 261 0.01 26.82 -10.36
N GLN A 262 -0.79 27.53 -11.15
CA GLN A 262 -0.31 28.29 -12.30
C GLN A 262 0.74 29.32 -11.88
N LYS A 263 0.48 30.08 -10.81
CA LYS A 263 1.44 31.06 -10.28
C LYS A 263 2.75 30.41 -9.80
N ILE A 264 2.69 29.22 -9.19
CA ILE A 264 3.88 28.46 -8.79
C ILE A 264 4.70 28.05 -10.02
N ILE A 265 4.02 27.63 -11.09
CA ILE A 265 4.67 27.21 -12.34
C ILE A 265 5.27 28.41 -13.06
N ASP A 266 4.53 29.52 -13.20
CA ASP A 266 4.98 30.73 -13.89
C ASP A 266 6.20 31.38 -13.20
N GLY A 267 6.29 31.24 -11.88
CA GLY A 267 7.41 31.74 -11.08
C GLY A 267 8.56 30.75 -10.89
N ALA A 268 8.48 29.54 -11.45
CA ALA A 268 9.49 28.50 -11.27
C ALA A 268 10.74 28.77 -12.12
N SER A 269 11.93 28.46 -11.57
CA SER A 269 13.13 28.27 -12.40
C SER A 269 12.96 27.06 -13.33
N GLU A 270 13.82 26.92 -14.34
CA GLU A 270 13.79 25.75 -15.23
C GLU A 270 13.90 24.42 -14.47
N ASP A 271 14.85 24.32 -13.52
CA ASP A 271 15.01 23.14 -12.67
C ASP A 271 13.75 22.85 -11.84
N ARG A 272 13.13 23.89 -11.31
CA ARG A 272 11.91 23.77 -10.52
C ARG A 272 10.73 23.34 -11.39
N ALA A 273 10.58 23.92 -12.58
CA ALA A 273 9.55 23.55 -13.54
C ALA A 273 9.71 22.09 -14.02
N ALA A 274 10.95 21.64 -14.24
CA ALA A 274 11.24 20.25 -14.58
C ALA A 274 10.86 19.29 -13.44
N MET A 275 11.15 19.66 -12.18
CA MET A 275 10.74 18.88 -11.01
C MET A 275 9.22 18.84 -10.83
N ILE A 276 8.53 19.96 -11.03
CA ILE A 276 7.06 20.00 -11.02
C ILE A 276 6.50 19.09 -12.13
N THR A 277 7.09 19.14 -13.33
CA THR A 277 6.69 18.30 -14.47
C THR A 277 6.86 16.82 -14.16
N LEU A 278 8.00 16.40 -13.62
CA LEU A 278 8.18 15.03 -13.13
C LEU A 278 7.16 14.69 -12.03
N GLY A 279 6.86 15.63 -11.15
CA GLY A 279 5.88 15.50 -10.08
C GLY A 279 4.49 15.17 -10.59
N PHE A 280 4.01 15.83 -11.64
CA PHE A 280 2.69 15.51 -12.24
C PHE A 280 2.55 14.02 -12.58
N TRP A 281 3.59 13.42 -13.16
CA TRP A 281 3.59 12.00 -13.51
C TRP A 281 3.80 11.11 -12.29
N ALA A 282 4.80 11.41 -11.45
CA ALA A 282 5.14 10.58 -10.30
C ALA A 282 3.99 10.52 -9.27
N PHE A 283 3.36 11.66 -8.96
CA PHE A 283 2.22 11.71 -8.05
C PHE A 283 0.97 11.07 -8.65
N ALA A 284 0.79 11.09 -9.98
CA ALA A 284 -0.32 10.37 -10.62
C ALA A 284 -0.21 8.84 -10.43
N VAL A 285 0.99 8.29 -10.66
CA VAL A 285 1.26 6.86 -10.42
C VAL A 285 1.07 6.51 -8.95
N GLU A 286 1.62 7.31 -8.04
CA GLU A 286 1.51 7.11 -6.59
C GLU A 286 0.04 7.15 -6.13
N GLU A 287 -0.75 8.12 -6.61
CA GLU A 287 -2.14 8.29 -6.22
C GLU A 287 -3.01 7.09 -6.64
N ASN A 288 -2.73 6.49 -7.79
CA ASN A 288 -3.46 5.31 -8.27
C ASN A 288 -3.06 4.06 -7.50
N HIS A 289 -1.75 3.77 -7.41
CA HIS A 289 -1.26 2.48 -6.90
C HIS A 289 -1.36 2.33 -5.38
N SER A 290 -1.21 3.44 -4.63
CA SER A 290 -1.33 3.41 -3.16
C SER A 290 -2.73 3.03 -2.66
N ARG A 291 -3.76 3.12 -3.52
CA ARG A 291 -5.15 2.75 -3.16
C ARG A 291 -5.40 1.24 -3.21
N HIS A 292 -4.51 0.47 -3.84
CA HIS A 292 -4.69 -0.95 -4.06
C HIS A 292 -3.74 -1.76 -3.17
N LYS A 293 -4.29 -2.63 -2.31
CA LYS A 293 -3.54 -3.43 -1.32
C LYS A 293 -2.46 -4.33 -1.95
N ASN A 294 -2.71 -4.79 -3.17
CA ASN A 294 -1.87 -5.74 -3.90
C ASN A 294 -1.22 -5.14 -5.17
N ALA A 295 -1.14 -3.81 -5.29
CA ALA A 295 -0.53 -3.13 -6.44
C ALA A 295 0.89 -3.64 -6.74
N TRP A 296 1.65 -3.95 -5.68
CA TRP A 296 3.02 -4.46 -5.76
C TRP A 296 3.14 -5.76 -6.56
N LYS A 297 2.09 -6.60 -6.60
CA LYS A 297 2.12 -7.91 -7.28
C LYS A 297 2.15 -7.78 -8.80
N ALA A 298 1.49 -6.76 -9.34
CA ALA A 298 1.41 -6.56 -10.79
C ALA A 298 2.75 -6.11 -11.40
N ARG A 299 3.61 -5.45 -10.60
CA ARG A 299 4.89 -4.88 -11.04
C ARG A 299 4.75 -4.13 -12.37
N SER A 300 3.69 -3.33 -12.49
CA SER A 300 3.38 -2.62 -13.71
C SER A 300 4.50 -1.64 -14.08
N ALA A 301 4.64 -1.35 -15.37
CA ALA A 301 5.78 -0.59 -15.89
C ALA A 301 5.91 0.79 -15.23
N GLU A 302 4.79 1.47 -15.01
CA GLU A 302 4.68 2.75 -14.35
C GLU A 302 5.08 2.68 -12.87
N LEU A 303 4.70 1.60 -12.16
CA LEU A 303 5.08 1.42 -10.76
C LEU A 303 6.58 1.12 -10.61
N VAL A 304 7.13 0.29 -11.49
CA VAL A 304 8.58 0.04 -11.58
C VAL A 304 9.34 1.34 -11.87
N LEU A 305 8.84 2.15 -12.80
CA LEU A 305 9.43 3.46 -13.12
C LEU A 305 9.35 4.44 -11.95
N LEU A 306 8.23 4.50 -11.23
CA LEU A 306 8.11 5.31 -10.01
C LEU A 306 9.16 4.88 -8.97
N MET A 307 9.26 3.59 -8.64
CA MET A 307 10.26 3.12 -7.68
C MET A 307 11.70 3.40 -8.14
N THR A 308 11.96 3.30 -9.45
CA THR A 308 13.27 3.66 -10.04
C THR A 308 13.57 5.14 -9.86
N VAL A 309 12.60 6.02 -10.18
CA VAL A 309 12.74 7.48 -10.00
C VAL A 309 13.03 7.81 -8.54
N LEU A 310 12.28 7.23 -7.61
CA LEU A 310 12.45 7.50 -6.19
C LEU A 310 13.83 7.02 -5.70
N LYS A 311 14.28 5.84 -6.12
CA LYS A 311 15.62 5.34 -5.81
C LYS A 311 16.73 6.24 -6.36
N GLU A 312 16.61 6.72 -7.60
CA GLU A 312 17.57 7.65 -8.20
C GLU A 312 17.57 9.04 -7.54
N LEU A 313 16.44 9.46 -6.99
CA LEU A 313 16.32 10.67 -6.18
C LEU A 313 16.86 10.48 -4.75
N GLY A 314 17.31 9.27 -4.40
CA GLY A 314 17.93 8.97 -3.11
C GLY A 314 16.98 8.40 -2.05
N LYS A 315 15.75 8.00 -2.42
CA LYS A 315 14.89 7.27 -1.49
C LYS A 315 15.47 5.88 -1.24
N GLU A 316 15.70 5.59 0.03
CA GLU A 316 15.87 4.21 0.48
C GLU A 316 14.53 3.47 0.37
N LEU A 317 14.50 2.44 -0.47
CA LEU A 317 13.30 1.64 -0.71
C LEU A 317 13.11 0.63 0.44
N THR A 318 11.86 0.37 0.78
CA THR A 318 11.46 -0.73 1.65
C THR A 318 11.59 -2.07 0.91
N GLU A 319 11.51 -3.18 1.62
CA GLU A 319 11.60 -4.52 1.02
C GLU A 319 10.55 -4.74 -0.09
N VAL A 320 9.28 -4.42 0.17
CA VAL A 320 8.20 -4.53 -0.84
C VAL A 320 8.44 -3.61 -2.05
N GLU A 321 9.06 -2.44 -1.86
CA GLU A 321 9.40 -1.51 -2.94
C GLU A 321 10.61 -2.02 -3.76
N ASN A 322 11.60 -2.62 -3.11
CA ASN A 322 12.72 -3.30 -3.77
C ASN A 322 12.22 -4.53 -4.57
N TYR A 323 11.28 -5.30 -4.01
CA TYR A 323 10.68 -6.44 -4.69
C TYR A 323 10.03 -6.05 -6.02
N ILE A 324 9.38 -4.88 -6.11
CA ILE A 324 8.83 -4.35 -7.36
C ILE A 324 9.93 -4.20 -8.42
N LEU A 325 11.13 -3.76 -8.02
CA LEU A 325 12.30 -3.66 -8.89
C LEU A 325 12.99 -5.00 -9.16
N GLY A 326 12.51 -6.10 -8.59
CA GLY A 326 13.16 -7.41 -8.68
C GLY A 326 14.42 -7.50 -7.82
N LEU A 327 14.45 -6.75 -6.73
CA LEU A 327 15.55 -6.69 -5.79
C LEU A 327 15.16 -7.29 -4.43
N ASP A 328 16.14 -7.83 -3.71
CA ASP A 328 16.01 -8.23 -2.31
C ASP A 328 15.92 -7.01 -1.38
N GLU A 329 15.79 -7.25 -0.07
CA GLU A 329 15.73 -6.18 0.93
C GLU A 329 17.00 -5.30 0.96
N GLN A 330 18.14 -5.84 0.54
CA GLN A 330 19.42 -5.15 0.43
C GLN A 330 19.60 -4.39 -0.90
N GLY A 331 18.70 -4.60 -1.87
CA GLY A 331 18.77 -3.98 -3.19
C GLY A 331 19.61 -4.76 -4.20
N ASN A 332 19.97 -6.02 -3.93
CA ASN A 332 20.60 -6.92 -4.90
C ASN A 332 19.53 -7.60 -5.77
N PRO A 333 19.85 -7.99 -7.02
CA PRO A 333 18.92 -8.76 -7.85
C PRO A 333 18.44 -10.04 -7.17
N LEU A 334 17.13 -10.31 -7.21
CA LEU A 334 16.57 -11.59 -6.77
C LEU A 334 17.03 -12.71 -7.72
N ASP A 335 17.44 -13.86 -7.17
CA ASP A 335 17.73 -15.05 -7.94
C ASP A 335 16.45 -15.64 -8.55
N GLY A 336 16.37 -15.68 -9.88
CA GLY A 336 15.25 -16.27 -10.63
C GLY A 336 15.00 -15.58 -11.98
N PRO A 337 14.24 -16.21 -12.90
CA PRO A 337 13.84 -15.53 -14.13
C PRO A 337 13.01 -14.30 -13.78
N ALA A 338 13.31 -13.17 -14.42
CA ALA A 338 12.49 -11.96 -14.33
C ALA A 338 11.03 -12.36 -14.54
N TYR A 339 10.21 -12.26 -13.49
CA TYR A 339 8.78 -12.52 -13.59
C TYR A 339 8.23 -11.73 -14.79
N PRO A 340 7.49 -12.35 -15.71
CA PRO A 340 7.08 -11.68 -16.93
C PRO A 340 6.27 -10.44 -16.53
N ALA A 341 6.65 -9.30 -17.11
CA ALA A 341 5.89 -8.06 -16.98
C ALA A 341 4.42 -8.39 -17.24
N ALA A 342 3.54 -8.08 -16.27
CA ALA A 342 2.13 -8.32 -16.43
C ALA A 342 1.66 -7.59 -17.69
N THR A 343 1.33 -8.34 -18.74
CA THR A 343 0.61 -7.80 -19.88
C THR A 343 -0.70 -7.25 -19.34
N SER A 344 -0.90 -5.94 -19.48
CA SER A 344 -2.14 -5.29 -19.13
C SER A 344 -3.28 -6.01 -19.87
N LYS A 345 -4.08 -6.80 -19.16
CA LYS A 345 -5.38 -7.19 -19.69
C LYS A 345 -6.20 -5.92 -19.77
N GLN A 346 -6.39 -5.42 -20.99
CA GLN A 346 -7.48 -4.50 -21.29
C GLN A 346 -8.76 -5.14 -20.72
N VAL A 347 -9.37 -4.45 -19.77
CA VAL A 347 -10.74 -4.73 -19.37
C VAL A 347 -11.57 -4.19 -20.54
N ASP A 348 -11.86 -5.06 -21.51
CA ASP A 348 -12.81 -4.75 -22.56
C ASP A 348 -14.18 -4.54 -21.90
N SER A 349 -14.56 -3.28 -21.74
CA SER A 349 -15.93 -2.90 -21.41
C SER A 349 -16.78 -3.19 -22.64
N ALA A 350 -17.39 -4.37 -22.67
CA ALA A 350 -18.52 -4.63 -23.55
C ALA A 350 -19.69 -3.76 -23.09
N ASP A 351 -19.89 -2.63 -23.78
CA ASP A 351 -21.20 -2.01 -23.90
C ASP A 351 -21.44 -1.71 -25.38
N SER A 352 -21.94 -2.74 -26.07
CA SER A 352 -22.56 -2.60 -27.38
C SER A 352 -24.05 -2.34 -27.16
N THR A 353 -24.48 -1.09 -27.29
CA THR A 353 -25.86 -0.80 -27.67
C THR A 353 -25.83 0.06 -28.91
N GLY A 354 -26.35 -0.51 -29.98
CA GLY A 354 -26.32 0.04 -31.33
C GLY A 354 -27.06 1.37 -31.44
N SER A 355 -26.60 2.15 -32.41
CA SER A 355 -27.49 3.04 -33.14
C SER A 355 -27.11 2.93 -34.60
N ALA A 356 -28.05 2.37 -35.34
CA ALA A 356 -28.01 2.21 -36.77
C ALA A 356 -27.93 3.59 -37.45
N GLU A 357 -27.00 3.67 -38.40
CA GLU A 357 -27.18 4.22 -39.74
C GLU A 357 -28.50 4.97 -40.01
N LEU A 358 -28.37 6.27 -40.32
CA LEU A 358 -29.25 6.96 -41.27
C LEU A 358 -28.47 8.12 -41.88
N ALA A 359 -27.84 7.83 -43.02
CA ALA A 359 -27.52 8.82 -44.03
C ALA A 359 -28.80 9.15 -44.82
N ALA A 360 -29.18 10.43 -44.90
CA ALA A 360 -29.76 11.08 -46.09
C ALA A 360 -30.37 12.44 -45.70
N ALA A 361 -29.68 13.53 -46.10
CA ALA A 361 -30.20 14.76 -46.74
C ALA A 361 -29.18 15.89 -46.56
#